data_AF-A0A510JLL4-F1
#
_entry.id   AF-A0A510JLL4-F1
#
_cell.length_a   1.000
_cell.length_b   1.000
_cell.length_c   1.000
_cell.angle_alpha   90.00
_cell.angle_beta   90.00
_cell.angle_gamma   90.00
#
_symmetry.space_group_name_H-M   'P 1'
#
loop_
_entity.id
_entity.type
_entity.pdbx_description
1 polymer ?
#
loop_
_entity_poly.entity_id
_entity_poly.type
_entity_poly.pdbx_seq_one_letter_code
_entity_poly.pdbx_strand_id
1 'polypeptide(L)'
;MESEIKTNKIKIEKINENDYNRIFVMSDIHGQYDLFLKMLDRIDLKREDLLVIIGDICDRGKKSYEIYMKCIKMIKLGYNLKFILGNHEDMFLEDLENDYPIRYETEYSVFRNSKYFENKDMKDWHEENFLEEIEWLVKWLKNCPLVISGNENIFVHAGLNLKKVLEKQEKETVLWTREEFWLAENVELEEYKGKNIYFGHTPNINGRISKKTDRIKGIDCGAFFTHFLGCVEIKSQEEIYVYENEYIQFPEVLDKVFREIWNEEVAEFIDSEKYKIKSRKSGIEKIRILKKLDREEKKVLKKFFEKYKKMFCKNI
;
A
#
# COMPACT_ATOMS: atom_id res chain seq x y z
N MET A 1 29.42 26.73 -13.13
CA MET A 1 29.20 25.34 -12.70
C MET A 1 27.73 25.07 -12.84
N GLU A 2 27.36 24.44 -13.95
CA GLU A 2 25.99 23.94 -14.16
C GLU A 2 25.73 22.91 -13.07
N SER A 3 24.76 23.19 -12.20
CA SER A 3 24.23 22.21 -11.28
C SER A 3 23.63 21.08 -12.13
N GLU A 4 24.24 19.90 -12.10
CA GLU A 4 23.60 18.68 -12.61
C GLU A 4 22.23 18.57 -11.94
N ILE A 5 21.19 18.86 -12.71
CA ILE A 5 19.82 18.51 -12.36
C ILE A 5 19.85 16.98 -12.32
N LYS A 6 19.98 16.39 -11.12
CA LYS A 6 19.74 14.97 -10.90
C LYS A 6 18.37 14.68 -11.49
N THR A 7 18.34 14.09 -12.68
CA THR A 7 17.10 13.60 -13.25
C THR A 7 16.64 12.49 -12.31
N ASN A 8 15.60 12.76 -11.51
CA ASN A 8 14.94 11.79 -10.63
C ASN A 8 14.26 10.73 -11.51
N LYS A 9 15.05 9.89 -12.17
CA LYS A 9 14.57 8.77 -12.96
C LYS A 9 14.10 7.70 -11.98
N ILE A 10 12.82 7.37 -12.08
CA ILE A 10 12.26 6.25 -11.32
C ILE A 10 12.93 4.93 -11.78
N LYS A 11 13.13 3.99 -10.85
CA LYS A 11 13.66 2.67 -11.17
C LYS A 11 12.54 1.83 -11.80
N ILE A 12 12.72 1.45 -13.06
CA ILE A 12 11.78 0.61 -13.81
C ILE A 12 12.43 -0.74 -14.06
N GLU A 13 11.75 -1.81 -13.68
CA GLU A 13 12.16 -3.17 -14.00
C GLU A 13 11.35 -3.71 -15.17
N LYS A 14 12.02 -4.32 -16.14
CA LYS A 14 11.38 -4.93 -17.30
C LYS A 14 11.29 -6.44 -17.10
N ILE A 15 10.15 -7.02 -17.46
CA ILE A 15 9.93 -8.47 -17.44
C ILE A 15 9.38 -8.95 -18.77
N ASN A 16 9.53 -10.24 -19.07
CA ASN A 16 8.78 -10.90 -20.11
C ASN A 16 7.83 -11.91 -19.45
N GLU A 17 6.52 -11.69 -19.57
CA GLU A 17 5.50 -12.52 -18.93
C GLU A 17 5.52 -13.98 -19.42
N ASN A 18 6.11 -14.24 -20.59
CA ASN A 18 6.27 -15.58 -21.14
C ASN A 18 7.35 -16.42 -20.43
N ASP A 19 8.20 -15.79 -19.61
CA ASP A 19 9.25 -16.50 -18.86
C ASP A 19 8.70 -17.27 -17.65
N TYR A 20 7.42 -17.05 -17.29
CA TYR A 20 6.78 -17.60 -16.10
C TYR A 20 5.57 -18.45 -16.49
N ASN A 21 5.24 -19.49 -15.73
CA ASN A 21 4.05 -20.31 -15.97
C ASN A 21 2.77 -19.52 -15.65
N ARG A 22 2.66 -19.04 -14.41
CA ARG A 22 1.61 -18.15 -13.92
C ARG A 22 2.22 -16.88 -13.34
N ILE A 23 1.43 -15.81 -13.28
CA ILE A 23 1.86 -14.56 -12.63
C ILE A 23 0.78 -14.15 -11.65
N PHE A 24 1.14 -14.06 -10.38
CA PHE A 24 0.26 -13.66 -9.30
C PHE A 24 0.62 -12.26 -8.84
N VAL A 25 -0.39 -11.42 -8.62
CA VAL A 25 -0.19 -10.03 -8.21
C VAL A 25 -1.08 -9.72 -7.02
N MET A 26 -0.49 -9.17 -5.95
CA MET A 26 -1.20 -8.69 -4.75
C MET A 26 -0.57 -7.39 -4.25
N SER A 27 -1.23 -6.70 -3.32
CA SER A 27 -0.86 -5.34 -2.91
C SER A 27 -1.25 -5.07 -1.46
N ASP A 28 -0.62 -4.07 -0.85
CA ASP A 28 -1.04 -3.40 0.40
C ASP A 28 -1.37 -4.40 1.52
N ILE A 29 -0.38 -5.22 1.85
CA ILE A 29 -0.52 -6.30 2.83
C ILE A 29 -0.56 -5.73 4.26
N HIS A 30 0.12 -4.61 4.53
CA HIS A 30 0.11 -3.89 5.81
C HIS A 30 0.17 -4.80 7.04
N GLY A 31 1.25 -5.56 7.15
CA GLY A 31 1.50 -6.44 8.29
C GLY A 31 0.49 -7.58 8.50
N GLN A 32 -0.43 -7.85 7.55
CA GLN A 32 -1.39 -8.96 7.60
C GLN A 32 -0.75 -10.29 7.20
N TYR A 33 0.27 -10.71 7.97
CA TYR A 33 1.06 -11.91 7.67
C TYR A 33 0.23 -13.19 7.55
N ASP A 34 -0.80 -13.36 8.38
CA ASP A 34 -1.61 -14.57 8.37
C ASP A 34 -2.49 -14.65 7.10
N LEU A 35 -2.95 -13.50 6.57
CA LEU A 35 -3.59 -13.42 5.25
C LEU A 35 -2.59 -13.71 4.13
N PHE A 36 -1.38 -13.17 4.22
CA PHE A 36 -0.33 -13.45 3.24
C PHE A 36 0.00 -14.95 3.14
N LEU A 37 0.16 -15.63 4.28
CA LEU A 37 0.37 -17.08 4.29
C LEU A 37 -0.82 -17.85 3.69
N LYS A 38 -2.05 -17.51 4.08
CA LYS A 38 -3.26 -18.11 3.48
C LYS A 38 -3.29 -17.93 1.97
N MET A 39 -2.90 -16.75 1.47
CA MET A 39 -2.87 -16.48 0.03
C MET A 39 -1.82 -17.33 -0.68
N LEU A 40 -0.60 -17.41 -0.13
CA LEU A 40 0.46 -18.27 -0.68
C LEU A 40 0.03 -19.74 -0.76
N ASP A 41 -0.64 -20.25 0.26
CA ASP A 41 -1.19 -21.61 0.28
C ASP A 41 -2.33 -21.76 -0.76
N ARG A 42 -3.21 -20.76 -0.88
CA ARG A 42 -4.36 -20.78 -1.77
C ARG A 42 -3.99 -20.75 -3.26
N ILE A 43 -2.95 -20.01 -3.62
CA ILE A 43 -2.45 -19.94 -5.01
C ILE A 43 -1.54 -21.12 -5.36
N ASP A 44 -1.09 -21.87 -4.34
CA ASP A 44 -0.12 -22.96 -4.46
C ASP A 44 1.08 -22.54 -5.32
N LEU A 45 1.77 -21.49 -4.86
CA LEU A 45 2.84 -20.84 -5.62
C LEU A 45 3.98 -21.83 -5.91
N LYS A 46 4.38 -21.92 -7.18
CA LYS A 46 5.53 -22.71 -7.63
C LYS A 46 6.71 -21.81 -8.00
N ARG A 47 7.86 -22.43 -8.28
CA ARG A 47 9.12 -21.70 -8.57
C ARG A 47 9.09 -21.10 -9.96
N GLU A 48 8.37 -21.74 -10.88
CA GLU A 48 8.18 -21.34 -12.26
C GLU A 48 7.12 -20.22 -12.40
N ASP A 49 6.39 -19.93 -11.33
CA ASP A 49 5.46 -18.80 -11.27
C ASP A 49 6.17 -17.54 -10.81
N LEU A 50 5.63 -16.38 -11.17
CA LEU A 50 6.04 -15.09 -10.62
C LEU A 50 5.03 -14.60 -9.59
N LEU A 51 5.50 -14.16 -8.43
CA LEU A 51 4.72 -13.35 -7.49
C LEU A 51 5.20 -11.89 -7.54
N VAL A 52 4.30 -10.97 -7.86
CA VAL A 52 4.51 -9.52 -7.76
C VAL A 52 3.72 -9.00 -6.56
N ILE A 53 4.42 -8.36 -5.62
CA ILE A 53 3.79 -7.62 -4.53
C ILE A 53 3.95 -6.12 -4.81
N ILE A 54 2.84 -5.39 -4.87
CA ILE A 54 2.80 -3.97 -5.22
C ILE A 54 2.80 -3.07 -3.97
N GLY A 55 3.92 -3.03 -3.26
CA GLY A 55 4.14 -2.09 -2.15
C GLY A 55 3.34 -2.35 -0.90
N ASP A 56 3.58 -1.51 0.10
CA ASP A 56 2.81 -1.36 1.33
C ASP A 56 2.68 -2.68 2.12
N ILE A 57 3.83 -3.31 2.36
CA ILE A 57 3.96 -4.40 3.32
C ILE A 57 4.01 -3.85 4.74
N CYS A 58 4.69 -2.71 4.97
CA CYS A 58 4.84 -2.14 6.31
C CYS A 58 3.67 -1.27 6.75
N ASP A 59 3.74 -0.87 8.02
CA ASP A 59 2.77 -0.05 8.74
C ASP A 59 1.40 -0.72 8.97
N ARG A 60 0.60 -0.08 9.84
CA ARG A 60 -0.74 -0.50 10.29
C ARG A 60 -0.78 -1.86 11.02
N GLY A 61 -0.57 -2.96 10.32
CA GLY A 61 -0.59 -4.32 10.90
C GLY A 61 0.62 -4.63 11.79
N LYS A 62 0.64 -5.85 12.35
CA LYS A 62 1.61 -6.21 13.40
C LYS A 62 2.85 -6.95 12.90
N LYS A 63 2.78 -7.58 11.74
CA LYS A 63 3.75 -8.61 11.34
C LYS A 63 4.44 -8.27 10.00
N SER A 64 4.86 -7.02 9.82
CA SER A 64 5.43 -6.55 8.55
C SER A 64 6.80 -7.17 8.30
N TYR A 65 7.64 -7.25 9.33
CA TYR A 65 8.96 -7.88 9.20
C TYR A 65 8.89 -9.37 8.88
N GLU A 66 7.90 -10.09 9.41
CA GLU A 66 7.65 -11.48 9.05
C GLU A 66 7.35 -11.67 7.57
N ILE A 67 6.62 -10.73 6.95
CA ILE A 67 6.33 -10.74 5.51
C ILE A 67 7.65 -10.54 4.74
N TYR A 68 8.46 -9.53 5.07
CA TYR A 68 9.75 -9.31 4.42
C TYR A 68 10.69 -10.51 4.54
N MET A 69 10.79 -11.09 5.74
CA MET A 69 11.59 -12.29 5.98
C MET A 69 11.09 -13.49 5.17
N LYS A 70 9.77 -13.66 5.05
CA LYS A 70 9.17 -14.70 4.21
C LYS A 70 9.51 -14.48 2.74
N CYS A 71 9.39 -13.25 2.22
CA CYS A 71 9.74 -12.90 0.85
C CYS A 71 11.21 -13.21 0.54
N ILE A 72 12.15 -12.72 1.35
CA ILE A 72 13.58 -13.00 1.16
C ILE A 72 13.90 -14.48 1.28
N LYS A 73 13.29 -15.21 2.21
CA LYS A 73 13.48 -16.66 2.32
C LYS A 73 13.01 -17.37 1.06
N MET A 74 11.87 -16.98 0.48
CA MET A 74 11.37 -17.55 -0.77
C MET A 74 12.30 -17.24 -1.95
N ILE A 75 12.77 -16.01 -2.08
CA ILE A 75 13.76 -15.63 -3.10
C ILE A 75 15.03 -16.49 -2.98
N LYS A 76 15.58 -16.60 -1.76
CA LYS A 76 16.77 -17.45 -1.48
C LYS A 76 16.52 -18.93 -1.76
N LEU A 77 15.28 -19.39 -1.59
CA LEU A 77 14.91 -20.74 -1.93
C LEU A 77 14.80 -20.94 -3.44
N GLY A 78 14.66 -19.90 -4.26
CA GLY A 78 14.59 -19.95 -5.73
C GLY A 78 13.18 -19.72 -6.30
N TYR A 79 12.30 -19.04 -5.57
CA TYR A 79 11.03 -18.54 -6.11
C TYR A 79 11.24 -17.23 -6.85
N ASN A 80 10.50 -17.01 -7.93
CA ASN A 80 10.45 -15.71 -8.58
C ASN A 80 9.49 -14.79 -7.82
N LEU A 81 10.04 -13.86 -7.04
CA LEU A 81 9.28 -12.85 -6.32
C LEU A 81 9.86 -11.47 -6.63
N LYS A 82 8.99 -10.55 -7.04
CA LYS A 82 9.33 -9.15 -7.28
C LYS A 82 8.50 -8.26 -6.37
N PHE A 83 9.13 -7.24 -5.82
CA PHE A 83 8.49 -6.26 -4.93
C PHE A 83 8.65 -4.87 -5.54
N ILE A 84 7.54 -4.14 -5.67
CA ILE A 84 7.54 -2.71 -6.00
C ILE A 84 7.49 -1.94 -4.69
N LEU A 85 8.29 -0.88 -4.56
CA LEU A 85 8.26 -0.03 -3.37
C LEU A 85 6.91 0.69 -3.25
N GLY A 86 6.28 0.63 -2.08
CA GLY A 86 5.11 1.43 -1.74
C GLY A 86 5.50 2.74 -1.04
N ASN A 87 4.52 3.61 -0.80
CA ASN A 87 4.80 4.87 -0.12
C ASN A 87 5.14 4.66 1.36
N HIS A 88 4.63 3.61 1.99
CA HIS A 88 4.98 3.30 3.38
C HIS A 88 6.44 2.86 3.51
N GLU A 89 6.95 2.07 2.56
CA GLU A 89 8.38 1.74 2.54
C GLU A 89 9.26 2.93 2.21
N ASP A 90 8.80 3.82 1.34
CA ASP A 90 9.52 5.04 0.99
C ASP A 90 9.64 6.00 2.19
N MET A 91 8.53 6.20 2.92
CA MET A 91 8.52 6.93 4.19
C MET A 91 9.51 6.35 5.21
N PHE A 92 9.55 5.02 5.33
CA PHE A 92 10.49 4.34 6.22
C PHE A 92 11.95 4.59 5.81
N LEU A 93 12.26 4.51 4.51
CA LEU A 93 13.60 4.82 4.00
C LEU A 93 13.96 6.29 4.22
N GLU A 94 13.03 7.21 4.01
CA GLU A 94 13.24 8.65 4.22
C GLU A 94 13.51 8.98 5.69
N ASP A 95 12.83 8.33 6.63
CA ASP A 95 13.11 8.51 8.06
C ASP A 95 14.55 8.13 8.40
N LEU A 96 15.00 6.98 7.90
CA LEU A 96 16.36 6.49 8.13
C LEU A 96 17.43 7.35 7.44
N GLU A 97 17.17 7.82 6.22
CA GLU A 97 18.14 8.62 5.45
C GLU A 97 18.36 10.02 6.03
N ASN A 98 17.33 10.60 6.65
CA ASN A 98 17.39 11.94 7.22
C ASN A 98 17.66 11.94 8.73
N ASP A 99 17.95 10.79 9.33
CA ASP A 99 18.13 10.60 10.78
C ASP A 99 16.92 11.11 11.59
N TYR A 100 15.72 10.93 11.03
CA TYR A 100 14.48 11.22 11.73
C TYR A 100 14.08 10.05 12.61
N PRO A 101 13.36 10.31 13.73
CA PRO A 101 12.73 9.24 14.47
C PRO A 101 11.79 8.43 13.57
N ILE A 102 11.94 7.11 13.58
CA ILE A 102 11.04 6.20 12.85
C ILE A 102 9.61 6.44 13.32
N ARG A 103 8.67 6.57 12.37
CA ARG A 103 7.23 6.66 12.68
C ARG A 103 6.78 5.51 13.58
N TYR A 104 5.92 5.82 14.55
CA TYR A 104 5.38 4.82 15.47
C TYR A 104 4.75 3.61 14.76
N GLU A 105 4.06 3.81 13.64
CA GLU A 105 3.42 2.71 12.90
C GLU A 105 4.43 1.76 12.25
N THR A 106 5.49 2.31 11.67
CA THR A 106 6.61 1.54 11.14
C THR A 106 7.33 0.80 12.25
N GLU A 107 7.60 1.51 13.35
CA GLU A 107 8.21 0.92 14.52
C GLU A 107 7.37 -0.24 15.08
N TYR A 108 6.07 -0.02 15.20
CA TYR A 108 5.10 -0.99 15.70
C TYR A 108 5.02 -2.23 14.82
N SER A 109 4.95 -2.03 13.50
CA SER A 109 4.66 -3.08 12.53
C SER A 109 5.88 -3.89 12.10
N VAL A 110 7.05 -3.26 12.05
CA VAL A 110 8.31 -3.91 11.64
C VAL A 110 9.07 -4.43 12.87
N PHE A 111 9.02 -3.74 14.01
CA PHE A 111 9.88 -4.07 15.16
C PHE A 111 9.09 -4.55 16.37
N ARG A 112 8.29 -3.70 17.02
CA ARG A 112 7.71 -3.98 18.36
C ARG A 112 6.80 -5.21 18.42
N ASN A 113 6.24 -5.65 17.29
CA ASN A 113 5.39 -6.83 17.25
C ASN A 113 6.02 -8.00 16.48
N SER A 114 7.24 -7.83 15.98
CA SER A 114 7.94 -8.88 15.24
C SER A 114 8.58 -9.85 16.21
N LYS A 115 8.40 -11.14 15.95
CA LYS A 115 9.01 -12.22 16.75
C LYS A 115 10.53 -12.32 16.60
N TYR A 116 11.12 -11.57 15.67
CA TYR A 116 12.55 -11.57 15.40
C TYR A 116 13.31 -10.58 16.28
N PHE A 117 12.60 -9.69 16.98
CA PHE A 117 13.20 -8.68 17.85
C PHE A 117 12.73 -8.89 19.30
N GLU A 118 13.60 -8.55 20.25
CA GLU A 118 13.20 -8.46 21.65
C GLU A 118 12.35 -7.21 21.88
N ASN A 119 11.32 -7.31 22.72
CA ASN A 119 10.52 -6.15 23.13
C ASN A 119 11.37 -5.22 24.00
N LYS A 120 12.01 -4.22 23.39
CA LYS A 120 12.63 -3.08 24.09
C LYS A 120 12.21 -1.77 23.41
N ASP A 121 12.40 -0.65 24.12
CA ASP A 121 12.10 0.68 23.59
C ASP A 121 13.19 1.14 22.60
N MET A 122 12.83 1.97 21.62
CA MET A 122 13.74 2.41 20.55
C MET A 122 15.00 3.12 21.03
N LYS A 123 14.94 3.79 22.18
CA LYS A 123 16.11 4.47 22.75
C LYS A 123 17.21 3.47 23.10
N ASP A 124 16.82 2.36 23.74
CA ASP A 124 17.75 1.29 24.13
C ASP A 124 18.28 0.55 22.88
N TRP A 125 17.49 0.48 21.80
CA TRP A 125 17.87 -0.17 20.54
C TRP A 125 18.75 0.67 19.61
N HIS A 126 18.59 2.00 19.56
CA HIS A 126 19.48 2.88 18.80
C HIS A 126 20.93 2.78 19.32
N GLU A 127 21.11 2.50 20.60
CA GLU A 127 22.41 2.29 21.24
C GLU A 127 23.00 0.88 20.98
N GLU A 128 22.18 -0.09 20.52
CA GLU A 128 22.52 -1.53 20.38
C GLU A 128 22.56 -2.07 18.92
N ASN A 129 22.85 -1.24 17.91
CA ASN A 129 23.04 -1.64 16.50
C ASN A 129 21.78 -2.06 15.71
N PHE A 130 20.60 -1.53 16.03
CA PHE A 130 19.36 -1.73 15.26
C PHE A 130 19.55 -1.66 13.72
N LEU A 131 20.29 -0.65 13.24
CA LEU A 131 20.54 -0.46 11.80
C LEU A 131 21.30 -1.64 11.17
N GLU A 132 22.11 -2.38 11.93
CA GLU A 132 22.80 -3.58 11.44
C GLU A 132 21.82 -4.73 11.20
N GLU A 133 20.84 -4.92 12.09
CA GLU A 133 19.86 -6.02 11.98
C GLU A 133 18.90 -5.85 10.79
N ILE A 134 18.59 -4.59 10.46
CA ILE A 134 17.72 -4.23 9.33
C ILE A 134 18.50 -3.81 8.09
N GLU A 135 19.84 -3.85 8.13
CA GLU A 135 20.68 -3.34 7.04
C GLU A 135 20.35 -4.02 5.71
N TRP A 136 20.11 -5.34 5.76
CA TRP A 136 19.69 -6.11 4.59
C TRP A 136 18.34 -5.65 4.05
N LEU A 137 17.39 -5.29 4.92
CA LEU A 137 16.05 -4.86 4.55
C LEU A 137 16.12 -3.50 3.87
N VAL A 138 16.85 -2.56 4.49
CA VAL A 138 17.10 -1.23 3.93
C VAL A 138 17.77 -1.34 2.56
N LYS A 139 18.84 -2.16 2.44
CA LYS A 139 19.51 -2.41 1.16
C LYS A 139 18.57 -3.03 0.13
N TRP A 140 17.69 -3.94 0.53
CA TRP A 140 16.74 -4.57 -0.36
C TRP A 140 15.69 -3.57 -0.85
N LEU A 141 15.05 -2.82 0.05
CA LEU A 141 14.05 -1.80 -0.27
C LEU A 141 14.60 -0.70 -1.19
N LYS A 142 15.81 -0.17 -0.92
CA LYS A 142 16.48 0.81 -1.81
C LYS A 142 16.71 0.29 -3.23
N ASN A 143 16.77 -1.04 -3.39
CA ASN A 143 16.94 -1.68 -4.68
C ASN A 143 15.63 -2.11 -5.34
N CYS A 144 14.47 -1.90 -4.73
CA CYS A 144 13.19 -2.23 -5.36
C CYS A 144 12.85 -1.23 -6.48
N PRO A 145 12.29 -1.70 -7.61
CA PRO A 145 11.73 -0.81 -8.61
C PRO A 145 10.50 -0.06 -8.08
N LEU A 146 10.17 1.07 -8.70
CA LEU A 146 8.91 1.77 -8.50
C LEU A 146 7.84 1.33 -9.51
N VAL A 147 8.27 0.75 -10.64
CA VAL A 147 7.40 0.22 -11.68
C VAL A 147 7.99 -1.08 -12.22
N ILE A 148 7.15 -2.09 -12.42
CA ILE A 148 7.48 -3.26 -13.24
C ILE A 148 6.66 -3.17 -14.53
N SER A 149 7.33 -3.29 -15.68
CA SER A 149 6.71 -3.17 -17.00
C SER A 149 7.03 -4.40 -17.84
N GLY A 150 5.98 -5.14 -18.19
CA GLY A 150 6.02 -6.25 -19.14
C GLY A 150 5.54 -5.85 -20.54
N ASN A 151 5.37 -6.87 -21.39
CA ASN A 151 4.85 -6.75 -22.74
C ASN A 151 3.36 -6.41 -22.74
N GLU A 152 2.59 -6.99 -21.82
CA GLU A 152 1.13 -6.86 -21.77
C GLU A 152 0.65 -6.15 -20.50
N ASN A 153 1.48 -6.10 -19.45
CA ASN A 153 1.06 -5.62 -18.14
C ASN A 153 2.06 -4.62 -17.54
N ILE A 154 1.54 -3.66 -16.76
CA ILE A 154 2.30 -2.72 -15.96
C ILE A 154 1.81 -2.83 -14.51
N PHE A 155 2.76 -2.85 -13.58
CA PHE A 155 2.52 -2.91 -12.15
C PHE A 155 3.15 -1.67 -11.51
N VAL A 156 2.39 -0.94 -10.71
CA VAL A 156 2.80 0.33 -10.07
C VAL A 156 2.07 0.48 -8.75
N HIS A 157 2.68 1.07 -7.73
CA HIS A 157 2.05 1.19 -6.41
C HIS A 157 0.79 2.07 -6.42
N ALA A 158 0.88 3.37 -6.68
CA ALA A 158 -0.28 4.25 -6.63
C ALA A 158 -0.93 4.51 -8.00
N GLY A 159 -0.13 4.89 -9.00
CA GLY A 159 -0.66 5.20 -10.32
C GLY A 159 0.38 5.81 -11.26
N LEU A 160 -0.08 6.26 -12.43
CA LEU A 160 0.79 6.78 -13.48
C LEU A 160 0.20 8.05 -14.08
N ASN A 161 1.05 8.98 -14.48
CA ASN A 161 0.66 10.03 -15.41
C ASN A 161 0.71 9.47 -16.84
N LEU A 162 -0.43 9.02 -17.36
CA LEU A 162 -0.53 8.38 -18.69
C LEU A 162 -0.18 9.30 -19.87
N LYS A 163 0.10 10.60 -19.63
CA LYS A 163 0.60 11.55 -20.64
C LYS A 163 2.12 11.60 -20.72
N LYS A 164 2.83 10.92 -19.82
CA LYS A 164 4.29 10.88 -19.76
C LYS A 164 4.77 9.45 -19.99
N VAL A 165 5.92 9.30 -20.61
CA VAL A 165 6.57 7.99 -20.71
C VAL A 165 7.02 7.49 -19.33
N LEU A 166 7.16 6.17 -19.15
CA LEU A 166 7.51 5.59 -17.85
C LEU A 166 8.78 6.22 -17.26
N GLU A 167 9.82 6.45 -18.07
CA GLU A 167 11.09 7.05 -17.61
C GLU A 167 10.97 8.51 -17.17
N LYS A 168 9.85 9.17 -17.48
CA LYS A 168 9.53 10.56 -17.10
C LYS A 168 8.47 10.65 -16.01
N GLN A 169 8.05 9.54 -15.42
CA GLN A 169 7.19 9.56 -14.25
C GLN A 169 7.93 10.20 -13.07
N GLU A 170 7.17 10.88 -12.22
CA GLU A 170 7.67 11.44 -10.98
C GLU A 170 7.51 10.42 -9.86
N LYS A 171 8.53 10.30 -8.99
CA LYS A 171 8.50 9.42 -7.79
C LYS A 171 7.20 9.65 -7.00
N GLU A 172 6.84 10.92 -6.80
CA GLU A 172 5.62 11.33 -6.12
C GLU A 172 4.36 10.75 -6.76
N THR A 173 4.24 10.81 -8.09
CA THR A 173 3.07 10.27 -8.79
C THR A 173 2.95 8.76 -8.61
N VAL A 174 4.05 8.01 -8.75
CA VAL A 174 4.01 6.54 -8.71
C VAL A 174 3.79 5.99 -7.30
N LEU A 175 4.12 6.75 -6.27
CA LEU A 175 3.97 6.37 -4.87
C LEU A 175 2.70 6.93 -4.21
N TRP A 176 2.23 8.12 -4.58
CA TRP A 176 1.26 8.85 -3.76
C TRP A 176 -0.02 9.27 -4.48
N THR A 177 -0.11 9.11 -5.81
CA THR A 177 -1.29 9.63 -6.52
C THR A 177 -2.56 8.92 -6.09
N ARG A 178 -3.55 9.71 -5.69
CA ARG A 178 -4.94 9.28 -5.48
C ARG A 178 -5.87 9.81 -6.58
N GLU A 179 -5.30 10.43 -7.61
CA GLU A 179 -6.08 10.90 -8.77
C GLU A 179 -6.61 9.72 -9.57
N GLU A 180 -7.79 9.88 -10.17
CA GLU A 180 -8.42 8.87 -11.03
C GLU A 180 -7.71 8.82 -12.40
N PHE A 181 -6.43 8.46 -12.42
CA PHE A 181 -5.57 8.50 -13.62
C PHE A 181 -6.12 7.62 -14.76
N TRP A 182 -6.93 6.62 -14.43
CA TRP A 182 -7.67 5.79 -15.38
C TRP A 182 -8.71 6.55 -16.22
N LEU A 183 -9.15 7.75 -15.81
CA LEU A 183 -10.00 8.61 -16.65
C LEU A 183 -9.27 9.11 -17.91
N ALA A 184 -7.94 9.02 -17.94
CA ALA A 184 -7.11 9.34 -19.09
C ALA A 184 -6.70 8.09 -19.90
N GLU A 185 -7.45 6.98 -19.83
CA GLU A 185 -7.06 5.70 -20.46
C GLU A 185 -7.02 5.68 -22.00
N ASN A 186 -7.55 6.72 -22.66
CA ASN A 186 -7.38 6.95 -24.09
C ASN A 186 -5.96 7.50 -24.34
N VAL A 187 -4.97 6.62 -24.15
CA VAL A 187 -3.55 6.95 -24.19
C VAL A 187 -3.03 6.91 -25.63
N GLU A 188 -2.35 7.97 -26.06
CA GLU A 188 -1.67 8.04 -27.36
C GLU A 188 -0.25 7.43 -27.32
N LEU A 189 0.33 7.30 -26.14
CA LEU A 189 1.68 6.74 -25.96
C LEU A 189 1.67 5.22 -26.12
N GLU A 190 2.50 4.73 -27.04
CA GLU A 190 2.53 3.32 -27.45
C GLU A 190 2.88 2.36 -26.30
N GLU A 191 3.63 2.80 -25.29
CA GLU A 191 4.03 1.93 -24.16
C GLU A 191 2.87 1.50 -23.25
N TYR A 192 1.76 2.25 -23.25
CA TYR A 192 0.55 1.95 -22.47
C TYR A 192 -0.55 1.33 -23.33
N LYS A 193 -0.40 1.41 -24.65
CA LYS A 193 -1.43 0.97 -25.60
C LYS A 193 -1.59 -0.55 -25.54
N GLY A 194 -2.82 -0.99 -25.33
CA GLY A 194 -3.14 -2.40 -25.19
C GLY A 194 -2.69 -3.06 -23.88
N LYS A 195 -1.94 -2.37 -23.02
CA LYS A 195 -1.47 -2.95 -21.75
C LYS A 195 -2.50 -2.81 -20.63
N ASN A 196 -2.51 -3.79 -19.75
CA ASN A 196 -3.20 -3.72 -18.47
C ASN A 196 -2.34 -3.01 -17.43
N ILE A 197 -2.98 -2.31 -16.48
CA ILE A 197 -2.30 -1.63 -15.38
C ILE A 197 -2.92 -2.09 -14.06
N TYR A 198 -2.07 -2.58 -13.15
CA TYR A 198 -2.46 -3.00 -11.81
C TYR A 198 -1.80 -2.09 -10.79
N PHE A 199 -2.59 -1.62 -9.82
CA PHE A 199 -2.13 -0.70 -8.79
C PHE A 199 -2.82 -0.91 -7.45
N GLY A 200 -2.24 -0.39 -6.38
CA GLY A 200 -2.71 -0.45 -5.00
C GLY A 200 -2.95 0.94 -4.39
N HIS A 201 -2.44 1.16 -3.18
CA HIS A 201 -2.39 2.44 -2.43
C HIS A 201 -3.74 2.98 -1.92
N THR A 202 -4.75 3.02 -2.78
CA THR A 202 -6.09 3.48 -2.42
C THR A 202 -6.99 2.28 -2.13
N PRO A 203 -7.33 2.01 -0.85
CA PRO A 203 -8.02 0.78 -0.48
C PRO A 203 -9.43 0.74 -1.01
N ASN A 204 -9.78 -0.38 -1.64
CA ASN A 204 -11.15 -0.68 -1.93
C ASN A 204 -11.83 -1.27 -0.69
N ILE A 205 -12.52 -0.41 0.03
CA ILE A 205 -13.16 -0.68 1.33
C ILE A 205 -14.22 -1.80 1.31
N ASN A 206 -14.62 -2.30 0.14
CA ASN A 206 -15.50 -3.46 0.03
C ASN A 206 -14.75 -4.81 0.06
N GLY A 207 -13.42 -4.80 0.20
CA GLY A 207 -12.60 -6.01 0.26
C GLY A 207 -12.41 -6.70 -1.08
N ARG A 208 -12.68 -6.01 -2.20
CA ARG A 208 -12.64 -6.58 -3.56
C ARG A 208 -11.70 -5.82 -4.46
N ILE A 209 -11.24 -6.48 -5.51
CA ILE A 209 -10.49 -5.84 -6.58
C ILE A 209 -11.42 -4.88 -7.32
N SER A 210 -10.96 -3.64 -7.50
CA SER A 210 -11.70 -2.58 -8.19
C SER A 210 -11.31 -2.56 -9.66
N LYS A 211 -12.18 -3.07 -10.54
CA LYS A 211 -12.06 -2.83 -11.98
C LYS A 211 -12.39 -1.37 -12.29
N LYS A 212 -11.38 -0.53 -12.54
CA LYS A 212 -11.57 0.89 -12.89
C LYS A 212 -11.99 1.02 -14.35
N THR A 213 -11.35 0.26 -15.22
CA THR A 213 -11.67 0.12 -16.65
C THR A 213 -11.44 -1.32 -17.09
N ASP A 214 -11.58 -1.63 -18.38
CA ASP A 214 -11.26 -2.96 -18.89
C ASP A 214 -9.80 -3.36 -18.72
N ARG A 215 -8.88 -2.38 -18.68
CA ARG A 215 -7.44 -2.59 -18.60
C ARG A 215 -6.83 -2.18 -17.27
N ILE A 216 -7.51 -1.34 -16.48
CA ILE A 216 -6.94 -0.77 -15.25
C ILE A 216 -7.67 -1.31 -14.02
N LYS A 217 -6.92 -1.95 -13.11
CA LYS A 217 -7.45 -2.61 -11.91
C LYS A 217 -6.71 -2.13 -10.66
N GLY A 218 -7.48 -1.65 -9.68
CA GLY A 218 -7.00 -1.40 -8.32
C GLY A 218 -7.13 -2.67 -7.50
N ILE A 219 -6.02 -3.22 -7.03
CA ILE A 219 -5.95 -4.53 -6.35
C ILE A 219 -5.80 -4.43 -4.84
N ASP A 220 -5.60 -3.23 -4.30
CA ASP A 220 -5.67 -2.98 -2.85
C ASP A 220 -7.11 -3.22 -2.35
N CYS A 221 -7.29 -4.35 -1.66
CA CYS A 221 -8.55 -4.74 -1.03
C CYS A 221 -8.68 -4.20 0.41
N GLY A 222 -7.75 -3.35 0.84
CA GLY A 222 -7.65 -2.80 2.18
C GLY A 222 -7.43 -3.88 3.23
N ALA A 223 -6.43 -4.75 3.06
CA ALA A 223 -6.26 -5.95 3.88
C ALA A 223 -6.28 -5.67 5.39
N PHE A 224 -5.65 -4.59 5.83
CA PHE A 224 -5.65 -4.14 7.23
C PHE A 224 -7.05 -3.75 7.76
N PHE A 225 -7.90 -3.23 6.88
CA PHE A 225 -9.22 -2.72 7.23
C PHE A 225 -10.30 -3.78 7.10
N THR A 226 -10.29 -4.47 5.97
CA THR A 226 -11.36 -5.38 5.55
C THR A 226 -11.11 -6.79 6.02
N HIS A 227 -9.86 -7.13 6.35
CA HIS A 227 -9.38 -8.50 6.56
C HIS A 227 -9.48 -9.36 5.29
N PHE A 228 -9.49 -8.74 4.11
CA PHE A 228 -9.49 -9.39 2.80
C PHE A 228 -8.20 -9.06 2.07
N LEU A 229 -7.49 -10.10 1.65
CA LEU A 229 -6.36 -9.96 0.74
C LEU A 229 -6.78 -10.50 -0.64
N GLY A 230 -6.67 -9.65 -1.66
CA GLY A 230 -6.94 -10.01 -3.04
C GLY A 230 -5.64 -10.31 -3.80
N CYS A 231 -5.75 -11.19 -4.79
CA CYS A 231 -4.70 -11.51 -5.74
C CYS A 231 -5.30 -11.70 -7.13
N VAL A 232 -4.60 -11.30 -8.18
CA VAL A 232 -4.95 -11.61 -9.57
C VAL A 232 -3.93 -12.58 -10.15
N GLU A 233 -4.39 -13.68 -10.75
CA GLU A 233 -3.56 -14.45 -11.68
C GLU A 233 -3.67 -13.83 -13.08
N ILE A 234 -2.58 -13.26 -13.58
CA ILE A 234 -2.59 -12.36 -14.74
C ILE A 234 -2.95 -13.08 -16.04
N LYS A 235 -2.59 -14.34 -16.23
CA LYS A 235 -2.82 -14.99 -17.54
C LYS A 235 -4.27 -15.43 -17.71
N SER A 236 -4.89 -15.95 -16.66
CA SER A 236 -6.30 -16.37 -16.62
C SER A 236 -7.25 -15.24 -16.24
N GLN A 237 -6.72 -14.14 -15.68
CA GLN A 237 -7.49 -13.04 -15.09
C GLN A 237 -8.35 -13.48 -13.88
N GLU A 238 -8.04 -14.63 -13.27
CA GLU A 238 -8.72 -15.10 -12.07
C GLU A 238 -8.44 -14.17 -10.89
N GLU A 239 -9.51 -13.73 -10.21
CA GLU A 239 -9.42 -13.01 -8.95
C GLU A 239 -9.54 -13.99 -7.78
N ILE A 240 -8.50 -14.03 -6.94
CA ILE A 240 -8.36 -14.95 -5.82
C ILE A 240 -8.41 -14.14 -4.53
N TYR A 241 -9.16 -14.62 -3.55
CA TYR A 241 -9.36 -13.93 -2.28
C TYR A 241 -9.10 -14.86 -1.10
N VAL A 242 -8.49 -14.33 -0.06
CA VAL A 242 -8.44 -14.95 1.26
C VAL A 242 -8.87 -13.95 2.33
N TYR A 243 -9.39 -14.47 3.45
CA TYR A 243 -9.89 -13.66 4.54
C TYR A 243 -9.66 -14.34 5.90
N GLU A 244 -9.70 -13.54 6.97
CA GLU A 244 -9.53 -14.06 8.33
C GLU A 244 -10.74 -14.88 8.78
N ASN A 245 -11.96 -14.35 8.57
CA ASN A 245 -13.24 -14.96 8.87
C ASN A 245 -14.21 -14.82 7.68
N GLU A 246 -15.08 -15.81 7.43
CA GLU A 246 -16.08 -15.78 6.33
C GLU A 246 -17.10 -14.63 6.44
N TYR A 247 -17.16 -13.96 7.60
CA TYR A 247 -18.09 -12.87 7.89
C TYR A 247 -17.38 -11.51 7.92
N ILE A 248 -17.62 -10.68 6.91
CA ILE A 248 -17.35 -9.24 6.96
C ILE A 248 -18.45 -8.60 7.80
N GLN A 249 -18.14 -8.19 9.03
CA GLN A 249 -18.93 -7.12 9.64
C GLN A 249 -18.49 -5.79 9.03
N PHE A 250 -19.10 -5.48 7.88
CA PHE A 250 -18.96 -4.19 7.17
C PHE A 250 -18.96 -2.98 8.10
N PRO A 251 -19.72 -2.97 9.21
CA PRO A 251 -19.73 -1.80 10.05
C PRO A 251 -18.47 -1.59 10.91
N GLU A 252 -17.77 -2.65 11.33
CA GLU A 252 -16.51 -2.53 12.09
C GLU A 252 -15.36 -2.06 11.18
N VAL A 253 -15.33 -2.57 9.95
CA VAL A 253 -14.44 -2.10 8.88
C VAL A 253 -14.68 -0.62 8.61
N LEU A 254 -15.93 -0.17 8.51
CA LEU A 254 -16.26 1.23 8.24
C LEU A 254 -15.80 2.18 9.36
N ASP A 255 -15.85 1.76 10.63
CA ASP A 255 -15.34 2.54 11.76
C ASP A 255 -13.82 2.69 11.71
N LYS A 256 -13.12 1.55 11.51
CA LYS A 256 -11.65 1.53 11.47
C LYS A 256 -11.12 2.32 10.28
N VAL A 257 -11.69 2.10 9.09
CA VAL A 257 -11.39 2.87 7.86
C VAL A 257 -11.63 4.35 8.09
N PHE A 258 -12.78 4.72 8.68
CA PHE A 258 -13.05 6.12 8.93
C PHE A 258 -12.01 6.73 9.87
N ARG A 259 -11.66 6.04 10.96
CA ARG A 259 -10.70 6.55 11.94
C ARG A 259 -9.34 6.76 11.33
N GLU A 260 -8.88 5.86 10.47
CA GLU A 260 -7.59 6.00 9.78
C GLU A 260 -7.60 7.20 8.83
N ILE A 261 -8.59 7.27 7.94
CA ILE A 261 -8.71 8.38 6.98
C ILE A 261 -8.93 9.71 7.71
N TRP A 262 -9.65 9.69 8.82
CA TRP A 262 -9.79 10.85 9.70
C TRP A 262 -8.46 11.25 10.34
N ASN A 263 -7.66 10.29 10.80
CA ASN A 263 -6.34 10.59 11.35
C ASN A 263 -5.40 11.16 10.29
N GLU A 264 -5.35 10.56 9.10
CA GLU A 264 -4.52 10.98 7.97
C GLU A 264 -4.92 12.38 7.44
N GLU A 265 -6.23 12.66 7.29
CA GLU A 265 -6.69 13.85 6.55
C GLU A 265 -7.30 14.95 7.41
N VAL A 266 -7.61 14.67 8.69
CA VAL A 266 -8.32 15.61 9.56
C VAL A 266 -7.61 15.84 10.88
N ALA A 267 -7.10 14.80 11.54
CA ALA A 267 -6.52 14.92 12.88
C ALA A 267 -5.24 15.75 12.92
N GLU A 268 -4.50 15.84 11.81
CA GLU A 268 -3.35 16.75 11.68
C GLU A 268 -3.75 18.23 11.64
N PHE A 269 -4.99 18.54 11.23
CA PHE A 269 -5.45 19.91 11.00
C PHE A 269 -6.47 20.39 12.02
N ILE A 270 -7.10 19.47 12.76
CA ILE A 270 -8.10 19.78 13.78
C ILE A 270 -7.69 19.10 15.08
N ASP A 271 -7.47 19.93 16.10
CA ASP A 271 -7.13 19.45 17.44
C ASP A 271 -8.16 18.43 17.94
N SER A 272 -7.64 17.30 18.44
CA SER A 272 -8.40 16.20 19.05
C SER A 272 -9.34 16.66 20.17
N GLU A 273 -9.06 17.78 20.86
CA GLU A 273 -9.96 18.34 21.87
C GLU A 273 -11.22 19.00 21.28
N LYS A 274 -11.22 19.32 19.99
CA LYS A 274 -12.33 20.02 19.31
C LYS A 274 -13.41 19.07 18.80
N TYR A 275 -13.20 17.77 18.81
CA TYR A 275 -14.19 16.80 18.32
C TYR A 275 -14.20 15.49 19.13
N LYS A 276 -15.26 14.72 18.96
CA LYS A 276 -15.36 13.35 19.46
C LYS A 276 -16.08 12.47 18.44
N ILE A 277 -15.44 11.37 18.06
CA ILE A 277 -16.02 10.34 17.20
C ILE A 277 -16.70 9.30 18.08
N LYS A 278 -18.01 9.11 17.91
CA LYS A 278 -18.77 8.10 18.64
C LYS A 278 -19.10 6.93 17.69
N SER A 279 -18.72 5.73 18.11
CA SER A 279 -18.94 4.49 17.37
C SER A 279 -20.02 3.62 18.03
N ARG A 280 -20.68 2.78 17.23
CA ARG A 280 -21.50 1.64 17.66
C ARG A 280 -20.98 0.37 16.99
N LYS A 281 -21.51 -0.79 17.38
CA LYS A 281 -21.27 -2.08 16.68
C LYS A 281 -21.52 -2.00 15.17
N SER A 282 -22.32 -1.04 14.71
CA SER A 282 -22.65 -0.79 13.31
C SER A 282 -21.85 0.36 12.66
N GLY A 283 -20.65 0.69 13.15
CA GLY A 283 -19.82 1.76 12.58
C GLY A 283 -19.95 3.09 13.31
N ILE A 284 -19.56 4.19 12.66
CA ILE A 284 -19.65 5.53 13.25
C ILE A 284 -21.10 5.96 13.35
N GLU A 285 -21.50 6.35 14.55
CA GLU A 285 -22.83 6.87 14.83
C GLU A 285 -22.88 8.38 14.61
N LYS A 286 -21.84 9.10 15.05
CA LYS A 286 -21.81 10.57 14.97
C LYS A 286 -20.42 11.14 15.23
N ILE A 287 -20.11 12.26 14.59
CA ILE A 287 -19.02 13.15 14.99
C ILE A 287 -19.60 14.35 15.70
N ARG A 288 -19.14 14.58 16.93
CA ARG A 288 -19.55 15.73 17.73
C ARG A 288 -18.42 16.75 17.77
N ILE A 289 -18.67 17.92 17.21
CA ILE A 289 -17.80 19.08 17.39
C ILE A 289 -18.03 19.65 18.80
N LEU A 290 -16.98 19.65 19.61
CA LEU A 290 -16.97 20.05 21.02
C LEU A 290 -16.62 21.52 21.21
N LYS A 291 -15.81 22.09 20.30
CA LYS A 291 -15.36 23.48 20.35
C LYS A 291 -15.56 24.16 18.98
N LYS A 292 -15.67 25.49 18.97
CA LYS A 292 -15.86 26.25 17.73
C LYS A 292 -14.67 26.05 16.79
N LEU A 293 -14.95 25.59 15.58
CA LEU A 293 -13.97 25.48 14.50
C LEU A 293 -13.74 26.82 13.81
N ASP A 294 -12.50 27.09 13.44
CA ASP A 294 -12.14 28.25 12.62
C ASP A 294 -12.51 28.04 11.13
N ARG A 295 -12.10 28.97 10.26
CA ARG A 295 -12.44 28.95 8.84
C ARG A 295 -11.72 27.84 8.09
N GLU A 296 -10.45 27.57 8.40
CA GLU A 296 -9.67 26.55 7.72
C GLU A 296 -10.05 25.15 8.20
N GLU A 297 -10.28 24.97 9.50
CA GLU A 297 -10.78 23.70 10.07
C GLU A 297 -12.12 23.29 9.44
N LYS A 298 -13.03 24.26 9.23
CA LYS A 298 -14.30 24.02 8.53
C LYS A 298 -14.10 23.62 7.06
N LYS A 299 -13.10 24.18 6.40
CA LYS A 299 -12.78 23.88 5.01
C LYS A 299 -12.20 22.47 4.87
N VAL A 300 -11.34 22.06 5.81
CA VAL A 300 -10.83 20.68 5.92
C VAL A 300 -11.99 19.71 6.09
N LEU A 301 -12.86 19.91 7.09
CA LEU A 301 -14.03 19.03 7.28
C LEU A 301 -14.94 18.99 6.06
N LYS A 302 -15.21 20.14 5.44
CA LYS A 302 -16.07 20.19 4.25
C LYS A 302 -15.48 19.36 3.11
N LYS A 303 -14.18 19.53 2.83
CA LYS A 303 -13.49 18.74 1.79
C LYS A 303 -13.50 17.25 2.12
N PHE A 304 -13.20 16.89 3.37
CA PHE A 304 -13.21 15.50 3.83
C PHE A 304 -14.59 14.85 3.59
N PHE A 305 -15.67 15.50 4.04
CA PHE A 305 -17.01 14.95 3.87
C PHE A 305 -17.51 14.97 2.42
N GLU A 306 -17.10 15.94 1.60
CA GLU A 306 -17.39 15.93 0.16
C GLU A 306 -16.70 14.75 -0.53
N LYS A 307 -15.41 14.54 -0.22
CA LYS A 307 -14.60 13.45 -0.75
C LYS A 307 -15.15 12.08 -0.36
N TYR A 308 -15.51 11.89 0.90
CA TYR A 308 -15.98 10.60 1.43
C TYR A 308 -17.49 10.48 1.53
N LYS A 309 -18.24 11.38 0.89
CA LYS A 309 -19.71 11.42 0.96
C LYS A 309 -20.36 10.09 0.60
N LYS A 310 -19.89 9.45 -0.47
CA LYS A 310 -20.41 8.15 -0.94
C LYS A 310 -20.09 7.01 0.01
N MET A 311 -19.01 7.16 0.79
CA MET A 311 -18.47 6.12 1.67
C MET A 311 -19.09 6.16 3.07
N PHE A 312 -19.28 7.36 3.62
CA PHE A 312 -19.69 7.52 5.02
C PHE A 312 -21.05 8.19 5.23
N CYS A 313 -21.56 9.01 4.30
CA CYS A 313 -22.78 9.80 4.55
C CYS A 313 -24.11 9.01 4.51
N LYS A 314 -24.10 7.71 4.24
CA LYS A 314 -25.26 6.85 4.57
C LYS A 314 -25.35 6.54 6.07
N ASN A 315 -24.25 6.73 6.82
CA ASN A 315 -24.10 6.30 8.21
C ASN A 315 -23.66 7.42 9.19
N ILE A 316 -23.31 8.63 8.73
CA ILE A 316 -22.80 9.75 9.56
C ILE A 316 -23.75 10.95 9.61
#